data_AF-A0A7Y7PBA1-F1
#
_entry.id   AF-A0A7Y7PBA1-F1
#
_cell.length_a   1.000
_cell.length_b   1.000
_cell.length_c   1.000
_cell.angle_alpha   90.00
_cell.angle_beta   90.00
_cell.angle_gamma   90.00
#
_symmetry.space_group_name_H-M   'P 1'
#
loop_
_entity.id
_entity.type
_entity.pdbx_description
1 polymer ?
#
loop_
_entity_poly.entity_id
_entity_poly.type
_entity_poly.pdbx_seq_one_letter_code
_entity_poly.pdbx_strand_id
1 'polypeptide(L)'
;MKYRTLICLFYLSICASLLCSAQPNLVLMKPGKVHHIFYQVGDRITYKDKISGSKISGMIMNMTDSTIELAHAPRINIKNIETIYRTRHFFSQGAAAGIVVLGVYVPISMINNAVHNEPLIRKDDVIYLFGPMLAVSGISWLLLVHKYQVGEKWQLKVMDFGHPVYN
;
A
#
# COMPACT_ATOMS: atom_id res chain seq x y z
N MET A 1 -30.36 -42.40 0.20
CA MET A 1 -29.15 -41.64 0.57
C MET A 1 -29.04 -40.26 -0.08
N LYS A 2 -29.49 -40.05 -1.33
CA LYS A 2 -29.33 -38.77 -2.06
C LYS A 2 -29.97 -37.52 -1.41
N TYR A 3 -31.08 -37.67 -0.68
CA TYR A 3 -31.76 -36.54 -0.02
C TYR A 3 -31.04 -36.02 1.23
N ARG A 4 -30.30 -36.87 1.97
CA ARG A 4 -29.59 -36.45 3.19
C ARG A 4 -28.39 -35.56 2.85
N THR A 5 -27.68 -35.85 1.77
CA THR A 5 -26.57 -35.02 1.27
C THR A 5 -27.04 -33.66 0.76
N LEU A 6 -28.21 -33.60 0.09
CA LEU A 6 -28.80 -32.34 -0.37
C LEU A 6 -29.20 -31.43 0.80
N ILE A 7 -29.79 -31.99 1.86
CA ILE A 7 -30.19 -31.22 3.05
C ILE A 7 -28.95 -30.65 3.76
N CYS A 8 -27.87 -31.43 3.90
CA CYS A 8 -26.62 -30.93 4.51
C CYS A 8 -25.99 -29.80 3.70
N LEU A 9 -25.96 -29.89 2.37
CA LEU A 9 -25.42 -28.82 1.51
C LEU A 9 -26.26 -27.55 1.59
N PHE A 10 -27.59 -27.68 1.70
CA PHE A 10 -28.49 -26.54 1.87
C PHE A 10 -28.26 -25.81 3.20
N TYR A 11 -28.13 -26.55 4.31
CA TYR A 11 -27.81 -25.96 5.62
C TYR A 11 -26.41 -25.32 5.64
N LEU A 12 -25.42 -25.95 5.00
CA LEU A 12 -24.07 -25.38 4.89
C LEU A 12 -24.08 -24.05 4.12
N SER A 13 -24.86 -23.97 3.04
CA SER A 13 -25.03 -22.74 2.26
C SER A 13 -25.69 -21.63 3.07
N ILE A 14 -26.71 -21.94 3.86
CA ILE A 14 -27.38 -20.95 4.72
C ILE A 14 -26.44 -20.46 5.82
N CYS A 15 -25.72 -21.35 6.49
CA CYS A 15 -24.71 -20.97 7.49
C CYS A 15 -23.60 -20.10 6.89
N ALA A 16 -23.15 -20.38 5.66
CA ALA A 16 -22.14 -19.57 4.99
C ALA A 16 -22.66 -18.14 4.68
N SER A 17 -23.93 -17.99 4.31
CA SER A 17 -24.52 -16.67 4.06
C SER A 17 -24.68 -15.81 5.32
N LEU A 18 -24.93 -16.43 6.48
CA LEU A 18 -25.05 -15.72 7.76
C LEU A 18 -23.73 -15.15 8.28
N LEU A 19 -22.60 -15.65 7.80
CA LEU A 19 -21.26 -15.17 8.17
C LEU A 19 -20.79 -13.99 7.30
N CYS A 20 -21.53 -13.67 6.23
CA CYS A 20 -21.20 -12.56 5.34
C CYS A 20 -21.69 -11.24 5.95
N SER A 21 -21.12 -10.85 7.09
CA SER A 21 -21.34 -9.50 7.62
C SER A 21 -20.71 -8.49 6.68
N ALA A 22 -21.49 -7.47 6.35
CA ALA A 22 -21.03 -6.23 5.73
C ALA A 22 -19.80 -5.71 6.48
N GLN A 23 -18.67 -5.57 5.81
CA GLN A 23 -17.48 -4.97 6.42
C GLN A 23 -17.37 -3.51 5.98
N PRO A 24 -17.26 -2.56 6.92
CA PRO A 24 -17.10 -1.15 6.59
C PRO A 24 -15.78 -0.94 5.83
N ASN A 25 -15.85 -0.18 4.74
CA ASN A 25 -14.69 0.17 3.93
C ASN A 25 -14.36 1.65 4.11
N LEU A 26 -13.09 1.97 4.34
CA LEU A 26 -12.63 3.35 4.32
C LEU A 26 -12.28 3.72 2.89
N VAL A 27 -12.96 4.73 2.37
CA VAL A 27 -12.82 5.16 0.98
C VAL A 27 -12.25 6.56 0.92
N LEU A 28 -11.11 6.67 0.27
CA LEU A 28 -10.52 7.93 -0.14
C LEU A 28 -10.94 8.21 -1.58
N MET A 29 -11.81 9.20 -1.76
CA MET A 29 -12.43 9.54 -3.05
C MET A 29 -12.11 10.98 -3.46
N LYS A 30 -12.07 11.22 -4.77
CA LYS A 30 -12.03 12.57 -5.32
C LYS A 30 -13.40 12.89 -5.92
N PRO A 31 -14.11 13.92 -5.45
CA PRO A 31 -15.43 14.28 -5.98
C PRO A 31 -15.39 14.44 -7.50
N GLY A 32 -16.34 13.82 -8.21
CA GLY A 32 -16.44 13.87 -9.66
C GLY A 32 -15.45 12.97 -10.43
N LYS A 33 -14.68 12.11 -9.75
CA LYS A 33 -13.84 11.09 -10.41
C LYS A 33 -14.27 9.69 -9.99
N VAL A 34 -14.16 8.75 -10.93
CA VAL A 34 -14.42 7.31 -10.69
C VAL A 34 -13.33 6.66 -9.84
N HIS A 35 -12.14 7.27 -9.77
CA HIS A 35 -11.02 6.67 -9.06
C HIS A 35 -11.17 6.82 -7.55
N HIS A 36 -11.37 5.69 -6.87
CA HIS A 36 -11.45 5.57 -5.42
C HIS A 36 -10.37 4.65 -4.89
N ILE A 37 -9.89 4.95 -3.68
CA ILE A 37 -8.94 4.13 -2.96
C ILE A 37 -9.67 3.55 -1.75
N PHE A 38 -9.78 2.22 -1.73
CA PHE A 38 -10.43 1.47 -0.66
C PHE A 38 -9.37 0.96 0.31
N TYR A 39 -9.67 1.03 1.60
CA TYR A 39 -8.94 0.38 2.67
C TYR A 39 -9.91 -0.46 3.49
N GLN A 40 -9.49 -1.67 3.80
CA GLN A 40 -10.26 -2.65 4.57
C GLN A 40 -9.61 -2.90 5.93
N VAL A 41 -10.35 -3.55 6.83
CA VAL A 41 -9.77 -4.08 8.06
C VAL A 41 -8.68 -5.09 7.67
N GLY A 42 -7.50 -4.96 8.29
CA GLY A 42 -6.28 -5.71 7.94
C GLY A 42 -5.32 -4.95 7.02
N ASP A 43 -5.77 -3.88 6.34
CA ASP A 43 -4.88 -3.09 5.49
C ASP A 43 -3.96 -2.18 6.32
N ARG A 44 -2.75 -1.95 5.81
CA ARG A 44 -1.83 -0.97 6.39
C ARG A 44 -2.12 0.42 5.82
N ILE A 45 -2.35 1.37 6.72
CA ILE A 45 -2.51 2.78 6.37
C ILE A 45 -1.38 3.61 7.00
N THR A 46 -1.01 4.68 6.32
CA THR A 46 -0.09 5.70 6.82
C THR A 46 -0.75 7.05 6.65
N TYR A 47 -0.90 7.82 7.72
CA TYR A 47 -1.52 9.14 7.66
C TYR A 47 -0.78 10.16 8.52
N LYS A 48 -1.07 11.44 8.29
CA LYS A 48 -0.67 12.57 9.14
C LYS A 48 -1.88 13.02 9.94
N ASP A 49 -1.74 13.03 11.25
CA ASP A 49 -2.77 13.55 12.15
C ASP A 49 -2.77 15.09 12.11
N LYS A 50 -3.95 15.68 12.04
CA LYS A 50 -4.16 17.13 12.01
C LYS A 50 -3.84 17.79 13.35
N ILE A 51 -4.05 17.07 14.46
CA ILE A 51 -3.86 17.62 15.81
C ILE A 51 -2.39 17.57 16.20
N SER A 52 -1.78 16.39 16.18
CA SER A 52 -0.37 16.21 16.55
C SER A 52 0.63 16.56 15.44
N GLY A 53 0.17 16.68 14.19
CA GLY A 53 1.04 16.84 13.03
C GLY A 53 1.91 15.62 12.70
N SER A 54 1.81 14.55 13.51
CA SER A 54 2.70 13.40 13.45
C SER A 54 2.25 12.40 12.38
N LYS A 55 3.24 11.73 11.78
CA LYS A 55 3.02 10.68 10.80
C LYS A 55 2.85 9.34 11.53
N ILE A 56 1.67 8.76 11.43
CA ILE A 56 1.30 7.50 12.09
C ILE A 56 1.12 6.44 10.99
N SER A 57 1.65 5.24 11.22
CA SER A 57 1.39 4.09 10.36
C SER A 57 1.06 2.86 11.18
N GLY A 58 0.02 2.16 10.78
CA GLY A 58 -0.40 0.93 11.44
C GLY A 58 -1.35 0.14 10.55
N MET A 59 -1.63 -1.08 10.98
CA MET A 59 -2.65 -1.94 10.39
C MET A 59 -4.02 -1.52 10.94
N ILE A 60 -5.04 -1.43 10.08
CA ILE A 60 -6.42 -1.15 10.50
C ILE A 60 -6.94 -2.39 11.21
N MET A 61 -7.15 -2.29 12.52
CA MET A 61 -7.68 -3.39 13.33
C MET A 61 -9.20 -3.38 13.36
N ASN A 62 -9.79 -2.19 13.41
CA ASN A 62 -11.23 -2.00 13.43
C ASN A 62 -11.60 -0.64 12.84
N MET A 63 -12.83 -0.53 12.36
CA MET A 63 -13.36 0.67 11.75
C MET A 63 -14.82 0.85 12.13
N THR A 64 -15.18 2.08 12.45
CA THR A 64 -16.56 2.53 12.69
C THR A 64 -16.79 3.79 11.87
N ASP A 65 -18.03 4.26 11.78
CA ASP A 65 -18.46 5.34 10.88
C ASP A 65 -17.60 6.60 10.92
N SER A 66 -17.05 6.93 12.09
CA SER A 66 -16.26 8.15 12.29
C SER A 66 -14.86 7.89 12.86
N THR A 67 -14.50 6.65 13.19
CA THR A 67 -13.21 6.37 13.84
C THR A 67 -12.54 5.11 13.33
N ILE A 68 -11.21 5.12 13.33
CA ILE A 68 -10.35 4.02 12.92
C ILE A 68 -9.48 3.64 14.11
N GLU A 69 -9.33 2.34 14.33
CA GLU A 69 -8.41 1.78 15.32
C GLU A 69 -7.24 1.13 14.58
N LEU A 70 -6.03 1.58 14.91
CA LEU A 70 -4.80 1.03 14.32
C LEU A 70 -4.07 0.12 15.32
N ALA A 71 -3.37 -0.88 14.81
CA ALA A 71 -2.44 -1.67 15.59
C ALA A 71 -1.36 -0.77 16.21
N HIS A 72 -1.20 -0.83 17.53
CA HIS A 72 -0.24 -0.04 18.30
C HIS A 72 -0.44 1.48 18.25
N ALA A 73 -1.63 1.97 17.90
CA ALA A 73 -1.95 3.40 17.93
C ALA A 73 -3.33 3.64 18.59
N PRO A 74 -3.55 4.82 19.18
CA PRO A 74 -4.85 5.17 19.74
C PRO A 74 -5.91 5.27 18.65
N ARG A 75 -7.17 5.06 19.06
CA ARG A 75 -8.33 5.28 18.20
C ARG A 75 -8.36 6.73 17.73
N ILE A 76 -8.50 6.93 16.42
CA ILE A 76 -8.51 8.27 15.82
C ILE A 76 -9.82 8.54 15.09
N ASN A 77 -10.30 9.78 15.16
CA ASN A 77 -11.41 10.24 14.34
C ASN A 77 -10.94 10.51 12.90
N ILE A 78 -11.73 10.04 11.93
CA ILE A 78 -11.46 10.19 10.50
C ILE A 78 -11.36 11.67 10.11
N LYS A 79 -12.12 12.55 10.76
CA LYS A 79 -12.08 14.01 10.57
C LYS A 79 -10.73 14.64 10.98
N ASN A 80 -9.95 13.96 11.82
CA ASN A 80 -8.64 14.43 12.27
C ASN A 80 -7.51 13.99 11.32
N ILE A 81 -7.80 13.23 10.27
CA ILE A 81 -6.79 12.82 9.29
C ILE A 81 -6.57 13.96 8.28
N GLU A 82 -5.36 14.53 8.25
CA GLU A 82 -4.99 15.62 7.33
C GLU A 82 -4.51 15.10 5.97
N THR A 83 -3.68 14.05 5.97
CA THR A 83 -3.05 13.54 4.75
C THR A 83 -2.87 12.05 4.84
N ILE A 84 -3.18 11.31 3.77
CA ILE A 84 -2.89 9.89 3.63
C ILE A 84 -1.67 9.71 2.72
N TYR A 85 -0.75 8.85 3.13
CA TYR A 85 0.42 8.48 2.35
C TYR A 85 0.20 7.07 1.79
N ARG A 86 0.35 6.93 0.47
CA ARG A 86 0.28 5.62 -0.18
C ARG A 86 1.54 5.37 -0.99
N THR A 87 2.09 4.18 -0.82
CA THR A 87 3.18 3.69 -1.65
C THR A 87 2.63 3.22 -3.00
N ARG A 88 3.24 3.67 -4.10
CA ARG A 88 2.91 3.21 -5.45
C ARG A 88 3.74 1.96 -5.79
N HIS A 89 3.08 0.82 -5.93
CA HIS A 89 3.74 -0.47 -6.21
C HIS A 89 4.61 -0.47 -7.47
N PHE A 90 4.25 0.29 -8.50
CA PHE A 90 5.02 0.34 -9.74
C PHE A 90 6.43 0.92 -9.52
N PHE A 91 6.55 1.97 -8.71
CA PHE A 91 7.84 2.60 -8.41
C PHE A 91 8.67 1.78 -7.41
N SER A 92 8.03 0.98 -6.54
CA SER A 92 8.77 0.08 -5.65
C SER A 92 9.47 -1.04 -6.41
N GLN A 93 8.91 -1.52 -7.51
CA GLN A 93 9.53 -2.57 -8.33
C GLN A 93 10.75 -2.05 -9.10
N GLY A 94 10.67 -0.86 -9.69
CA GLY A 94 11.80 -0.24 -10.40
C GLY A 94 13.00 0.00 -9.48
N ALA A 95 12.76 0.52 -8.28
CA ALA A 95 13.81 0.71 -7.27
C ALA A 95 14.41 -0.63 -6.81
N ALA A 96 13.58 -1.65 -6.58
CA ALA A 96 14.05 -2.98 -6.17
C ALA A 96 14.89 -3.65 -7.27
N ALA A 97 14.46 -3.59 -8.53
CA ALA A 97 15.18 -4.17 -9.66
C ALA A 97 16.57 -3.53 -9.84
N GLY A 98 16.67 -2.20 -9.74
CA GLY A 98 17.95 -1.50 -9.80
C GLY A 98 18.92 -1.95 -8.70
N ILE A 99 18.44 -2.06 -7.45
CA ILE A 99 19.27 -2.52 -6.33
C ILE A 99 19.71 -3.97 -6.53
N VAL A 100 18.84 -4.86 -7.01
CA VAL A 100 19.19 -6.27 -7.24
C VAL A 100 20.24 -6.40 -8.34
N VAL A 101 20.10 -5.69 -9.46
CA VAL A 101 21.09 -5.74 -10.54
C VAL A 101 22.43 -5.20 -10.05
N LEU A 102 22.46 -4.07 -9.33
CA LEU A 102 23.69 -3.56 -8.75
C LEU A 102 24.30 -4.55 -7.74
N GLY A 103 23.47 -5.15 -6.88
CA GLY A 103 23.91 -6.08 -5.84
C GLY A 103 24.46 -7.41 -6.38
N VAL A 104 24.02 -7.87 -7.55
CA VAL A 104 24.47 -9.13 -8.18
C VAL A 104 25.59 -8.88 -9.20
N TYR A 105 25.45 -7.85 -10.03
CA TYR A 105 26.40 -7.57 -11.11
C TYR A 105 27.75 -7.08 -10.57
N VAL A 106 27.74 -6.18 -9.58
CA VAL A 106 28.99 -5.59 -9.04
C VAL A 106 29.93 -6.65 -8.46
N PRO A 107 29.50 -7.58 -7.59
CA PRO A 107 30.40 -8.61 -7.08
C PRO A 107 30.94 -9.52 -8.18
N ILE A 108 30.11 -9.91 -9.15
CA ILE A 108 30.52 -10.79 -10.26
C ILE A 108 31.54 -10.08 -11.15
N SER A 109 31.32 -8.81 -11.49
CA SER A 109 32.26 -8.03 -12.30
C SER A 109 33.58 -7.83 -11.56
N MET A 110 33.55 -7.57 -10.25
CA MET A 110 34.75 -7.43 -9.44
C MET A 110 35.56 -8.72 -9.38
N ILE A 111 34.92 -9.88 -9.17
CA ILE A 111 35.59 -11.19 -9.18
C ILE A 111 36.17 -11.48 -10.56
N ASN A 112 35.39 -11.29 -11.62
CA ASN A 112 35.83 -11.56 -12.98
C ASN A 112 37.03 -10.69 -13.35
N ASN A 113 36.98 -9.39 -13.04
CA ASN A 113 38.07 -8.48 -13.36
C ASN A 113 39.31 -8.75 -12.50
N ALA A 114 39.13 -9.13 -11.22
CA ALA A 114 40.24 -9.54 -10.36
C ALA A 114 40.97 -10.78 -10.89
N VAL A 115 40.24 -11.77 -11.43
CA VAL A 115 40.83 -12.98 -12.04
C VAL A 115 41.63 -12.64 -13.30
N HIS A 116 41.21 -11.62 -14.05
CA HIS A 116 41.85 -11.21 -15.31
C HIS A 116 42.90 -10.09 -15.14
N ASN A 117 43.28 -9.73 -13.90
CA ASN A 117 44.18 -8.59 -13.60
C ASN A 117 43.72 -7.25 -14.20
N GLU A 118 42.42 -7.09 -14.40
CA GLU A 118 41.81 -5.86 -14.86
C GLU A 118 41.38 -4.97 -13.68
N PRO A 119 41.15 -3.66 -13.90
CA PRO A 119 40.56 -2.81 -12.87
C PRO A 119 39.23 -3.39 -12.36
N LEU A 120 39.12 -3.52 -11.03
CA LEU A 120 37.95 -4.08 -10.33
C LEU A 120 36.63 -3.45 -10.79
N ILE A 121 36.66 -2.15 -11.11
CA ILE A 121 35.54 -1.41 -11.67
C ILE A 121 36.05 -0.67 -12.91
N ARG A 122 35.49 -0.99 -14.08
CA ARG A 122 35.80 -0.25 -15.32
C ARG A 122 35.04 1.07 -15.32
N LYS A 123 35.65 2.13 -15.87
CA LYS A 123 35.01 3.46 -15.97
C LYS A 123 33.73 3.41 -16.82
N ASP A 124 33.70 2.57 -17.83
CA ASP A 124 32.55 2.40 -18.72
C ASP A 124 31.34 1.81 -17.96
N ASP A 125 31.56 0.84 -17.08
CA ASP A 125 30.50 0.26 -16.24
C ASP A 125 29.88 1.32 -15.30
N VAL A 126 30.71 2.23 -14.77
CA VAL A 126 30.23 3.31 -13.90
C VAL A 126 29.33 4.28 -14.67
N ILE A 127 29.74 4.67 -15.88
CA ILE A 127 29.04 5.69 -16.67
C ILE A 127 27.78 5.13 -17.31
N TYR A 128 27.84 3.93 -17.90
CA TYR A 128 26.73 3.38 -18.69
C TYR A 128 25.77 2.50 -17.88
N LEU A 129 26.24 1.89 -16.79
CA LEU A 129 25.41 0.99 -15.97
C LEU A 129 25.04 1.63 -14.63
N PHE A 130 26.02 2.04 -13.84
CA PHE A 130 25.76 2.51 -12.47
C PHE A 130 25.08 3.88 -12.43
N GLY A 131 25.54 4.83 -13.25
CA GLY A 131 24.96 6.18 -13.32
C GLY A 131 23.45 6.16 -13.61
N PRO A 132 23.01 5.55 -14.72
CA PRO A 132 21.59 5.47 -15.05
C PRO A 132 20.78 4.68 -14.03
N MET A 133 21.30 3.55 -13.51
CA MET A 133 20.58 2.75 -12.51
C MET A 133 20.39 3.47 -11.19
N LEU A 134 21.41 4.19 -10.72
CA LEU A 134 21.31 5.01 -9.51
C LEU A 134 20.34 6.18 -9.73
N ALA A 135 20.39 6.83 -10.90
CA ALA A 135 19.46 7.89 -11.24
C ALA A 135 18.00 7.40 -11.26
N VAL A 136 17.73 6.28 -11.94
CA VAL A 136 16.39 5.68 -12.01
C VAL A 136 15.92 5.22 -10.63
N SER A 137 16.79 4.60 -9.83
CA SER A 137 16.45 4.15 -8.49
C SER A 137 16.16 5.32 -7.56
N GLY A 138 16.97 6.39 -7.62
CA GLY A 138 16.78 7.61 -6.83
C GLY A 138 15.49 8.35 -7.20
N ILE A 139 15.22 8.52 -8.49
CA ILE A 139 13.96 9.13 -8.98
C ILE A 139 12.76 8.26 -8.56
N SER A 140 12.87 6.94 -8.70
CA SER A 140 11.80 6.02 -8.31
C SER A 140 11.51 6.12 -6.81
N TRP A 141 12.55 6.25 -5.97
CA TRP A 141 12.39 6.43 -4.53
C TRP A 141 11.65 7.73 -4.18
N LEU A 142 11.98 8.84 -4.85
CA LEU A 142 11.30 10.12 -4.65
C LEU A 142 9.81 10.07 -5.03
N LEU A 143 9.47 9.28 -6.04
CA LEU A 143 8.09 9.12 -6.53
C LEU A 143 7.32 7.98 -5.86
N LEU A 144 7.98 7.23 -4.96
CA LEU A 144 7.44 6.03 -4.34
C LEU A 144 6.23 6.34 -3.45
N VAL A 145 6.29 7.44 -2.69
CA VAL A 145 5.22 7.83 -1.75
C VAL A 145 4.41 8.97 -2.33
N HIS A 146 3.13 8.70 -2.58
CA HIS A 146 2.18 9.75 -2.96
C HIS A 146 1.40 10.24 -1.75
N LYS A 147 1.23 11.56 -1.67
CA LYS A 147 0.50 12.24 -0.58
C LYS A 147 -0.89 12.65 -1.08
N TYR A 148 -1.92 12.26 -0.34
CA TYR A 148 -3.31 12.63 -0.59
C TYR A 148 -3.80 13.52 0.55
N GLN A 149 -3.90 14.82 0.31
CA GLN A 149 -4.40 15.77 1.29
C GLN A 149 -5.92 15.65 1.40
N VAL A 150 -6.40 15.30 2.60
CA VAL A 150 -7.82 15.15 2.91
C VAL A 150 -8.43 16.54 3.12
N GLY A 151 -9.52 16.82 2.43
CA GLY A 151 -10.18 18.12 2.39
C GLY A 151 -11.16 18.21 1.21
N GLU A 152 -11.18 19.35 0.51
CA GLU A 152 -12.10 19.55 -0.61
C GLU A 152 -11.81 18.63 -1.80
N LYS A 153 -10.54 18.41 -2.13
CA LYS A 153 -10.12 17.64 -3.31
C LYS A 153 -10.20 16.13 -3.09
N TRP A 154 -9.88 15.67 -1.89
CA TRP A 154 -9.94 14.26 -1.52
C TRP A 154 -10.73 14.12 -0.23
N GLN A 155 -11.82 13.39 -0.29
CA GLN A 155 -12.68 13.14 0.86
C GLN A 155 -12.44 11.73 1.36
N LEU A 156 -12.31 11.61 2.67
CA LEU A 156 -12.18 10.33 3.36
C LEU A 156 -13.53 10.01 4.01
N LYS A 157 -14.15 8.89 3.63
CA LYS A 157 -15.47 8.49 4.12
C LYS A 157 -15.49 7.00 4.43
N VAL A 158 -16.27 6.60 5.42
CA VAL A 158 -16.61 5.19 5.63
C VAL A 158 -17.83 4.89 4.77
N MET A 159 -17.76 3.82 4.01
CA MET A 159 -18.85 3.35 3.15
C MET A 159 -19.17 1.91 3.50
N ASP A 160 -20.47 1.61 3.51
CA ASP A 160 -20.97 0.26 3.57
C ASP A 160 -21.60 -0.07 2.22
N PHE A 161 -21.11 -1.13 1.56
CA PHE A 161 -21.53 -1.57 0.22
C PHE A 161 -21.76 -0.47 -0.84
N GLY A 162 -20.86 0.52 -0.93
CA GLY A 162 -20.94 1.56 -1.97
C GLY A 162 -22.00 2.65 -1.73
N HIS A 163 -22.68 2.61 -0.59
CA HIS A 163 -23.51 3.71 -0.12
C HIS A 163 -22.80 4.45 1.03
N PRO A 164 -22.88 5.80 1.07
CA PRO A 164 -22.37 6.53 2.22
C PRO A 164 -23.21 6.17 3.44
N VAL A 165 -22.57 5.63 4.48
CA VAL A 165 -23.15 5.61 5.82
C VAL A 165 -23.20 7.08 6.26
N TYR A 166 -24.41 7.59 6.50
CA TYR A 166 -24.81 9.01 6.45
C TYR A 166 -23.90 10.05 7.14
N ASN A 167 -24.05 11.31 6.70
CA ASN A 167 -23.31 12.54 7.10
C ASN A 167 -23.26 12.83 8.61
#